data_AF-A0A933U0N6-F1
#
_entry.id   AF-A0A933U0N6-F1
#
_cell.length_a   1.000
_cell.length_b   1.000
_cell.length_c   1.000
_cell.angle_alpha   90.00
_cell.angle_beta   90.00
_cell.angle_gamma   90.00
#
_symmetry.space_group_name_H-M   'P 1'
#
loop_
_entity.id
_entity.type
_entity.pdbx_description
1 polymer ?
#
loop_
_entity_poly.entity_id
_entity_poly.type
_entity_poly.pdbx_seq_one_letter_code
_entity_poly.pdbx_strand_id
1 'polypeptide(L)'
;MSRATPRPPRRTARRLLLVLASVLLGAVIAELGLRVVLRLRGEPWSVEAAEARVRGLATSMQASLPDPEARPAAPSAEETHILSPYYGVERETDALELERQAQAFRSGAYDDAFVVVTLGGSVCALTFNEQHARVRAAIAADPRFAGRRVEVVNQGRGGFKAPQQATLFVYLLALGWRPDAVIEVDGFNEVAVANSNWKSGVHPVHPMWGYWSVLATGTSDHGRELLLAGECVALSKEGVVCAEELLGNGTLTSALLGRFGLRRLARLQSEWAAAQTRLAQYYLEQPGARIARGPAFAADEEGAFRQFVATWSENSRALAALCAEHGIAYLHVLQPTIHDEGSKPLTPDELASADGPKPWMKGAKLGYPMLREAGRALLEDGVAFEDLSLLFRDFREPTYFDMCHFRGNGQELFADAIVKAFLARLPKELPPRRTWKRAR
;
A
#
# COMPACT_ATOMS: atom_id res chain seq x y z
N MET A 1 12.36 -12.33 -80.90
CA MET A 1 12.95 -11.71 -79.68
C MET A 1 12.21 -12.27 -78.47
N SER A 2 12.86 -13.12 -77.66
CA SER A 2 12.30 -13.63 -76.40
C SER A 2 13.22 -13.21 -75.25
N ARG A 3 12.73 -12.34 -74.35
CA ARG A 3 13.46 -11.89 -73.16
C ARG A 3 13.32 -12.95 -72.07
N ALA A 4 14.43 -13.60 -71.73
CA ALA A 4 14.51 -14.48 -70.58
C ALA A 4 14.41 -13.67 -69.28
N THR A 5 13.45 -14.01 -68.43
CA THR A 5 13.28 -13.47 -67.09
C THR A 5 14.33 -14.07 -66.13
N PRO A 6 15.04 -13.26 -65.32
CA PRO A 6 16.05 -13.77 -64.41
C PRO A 6 15.39 -14.53 -63.24
N ARG A 7 15.79 -15.79 -63.03
CA ARG A 7 15.39 -16.57 -61.85
C ARG A 7 16.05 -15.98 -60.59
N PRO A 8 15.33 -15.75 -59.48
CA PRO A 8 15.92 -15.22 -58.25
C PRO A 8 16.84 -16.26 -57.59
N PRO A 9 17.86 -15.84 -56.81
CA PRO A 9 18.94 -16.70 -56.36
C PRO A 9 18.50 -17.63 -55.21
N ARG A 10 18.17 -18.88 -55.53
CA ARG A 10 17.77 -19.94 -54.57
C ARG A 10 18.79 -20.23 -53.45
N ARG A 11 20.08 -19.87 -53.62
CA ARG A 11 21.14 -20.07 -52.61
C ARG A 11 21.04 -19.07 -51.45
N THR A 12 20.62 -17.84 -51.71
CA THR A 12 20.50 -16.80 -50.68
C THR A 12 19.35 -17.10 -49.73
N ALA A 13 18.22 -17.56 -50.27
CA ALA A 13 17.06 -17.98 -49.48
C ALA A 13 17.38 -19.16 -48.53
N ARG A 14 18.15 -20.16 -48.99
CA ARG A 14 18.55 -21.30 -48.13
C ARG A 14 19.46 -20.88 -46.97
N ARG A 15 20.39 -19.95 -47.21
CA ARG A 15 21.26 -19.42 -46.15
C ARG A 15 20.45 -18.62 -45.11
N LEU A 16 19.52 -17.79 -45.57
CA LEU A 16 18.61 -17.06 -44.68
C LEU A 16 17.75 -18.01 -43.84
N LEU A 17 17.20 -19.06 -44.44
CA LEU A 17 16.43 -20.08 -43.71
C LEU A 17 17.26 -20.81 -42.66
N LEU A 18 18.51 -21.17 -42.96
CA LEU A 18 19.41 -21.81 -41.99
C LEU A 18 19.77 -20.88 -40.83
N VAL A 19 20.00 -19.60 -41.10
CA VAL A 19 20.24 -18.59 -40.06
C VAL A 19 19.01 -18.44 -39.17
N LEU A 20 17.82 -18.29 -39.76
CA LEU A 20 16.56 -18.19 -39.00
C LEU A 20 16.30 -19.44 -38.15
N ALA A 21 16.49 -20.64 -38.72
CA ALA A 21 16.32 -21.89 -37.99
C ALA A 21 17.31 -22.01 -36.82
N SER A 22 18.56 -21.58 -37.01
CA SER A 22 19.59 -21.58 -35.95
C SER A 22 19.25 -20.60 -34.83
N VAL A 23 18.74 -19.40 -35.16
CA VAL A 23 18.28 -18.40 -34.18
C VAL A 23 17.08 -18.92 -33.40
N LEU A 24 16.08 -19.51 -34.08
CA LEU A 24 14.91 -20.09 -33.42
C LEU A 24 15.30 -21.25 -32.50
N LEU A 25 16.19 -22.14 -32.95
CA LEU A 25 16.68 -23.23 -32.11
C LEU A 25 17.43 -22.70 -30.89
N GLY A 26 18.29 -21.69 -31.07
CA GLY A 26 18.98 -21.02 -29.96
C GLY A 26 18.01 -20.40 -28.95
N ALA A 27 16.94 -19.74 -29.42
CA ALA A 27 15.91 -19.15 -28.57
C ALA A 27 15.14 -20.23 -27.77
N VAL A 28 14.78 -21.35 -28.41
CA VAL A 28 14.12 -22.48 -27.73
C VAL A 28 15.03 -23.10 -26.68
N ILE A 29 16.31 -23.30 -26.98
CA ILE A 29 17.30 -23.81 -26.02
C ILE A 29 17.46 -22.85 -24.84
N ALA A 30 17.54 -21.54 -25.09
CA ALA A 30 17.64 -20.54 -24.03
C ALA A 30 16.40 -20.49 -23.13
N GLU A 31 15.20 -20.56 -23.72
CA GLU A 31 13.92 -20.61 -23.01
C GLU A 31 13.82 -21.86 -22.13
N LEU A 32 14.11 -23.05 -22.68
CA LEU A 32 14.09 -24.31 -21.93
C LEU A 32 15.15 -24.33 -20.84
N GLY A 33 16.38 -23.91 -21.15
CA GLY A 33 17.47 -23.81 -20.20
C GLY A 33 17.14 -22.87 -19.04
N LEU A 34 16.56 -21.70 -19.32
CA LEU A 34 16.11 -20.78 -18.29
C LEU A 34 15.03 -21.40 -17.40
N ARG A 35 14.02 -22.07 -17.97
CA ARG A 35 12.98 -22.75 -17.19
C ARG A 35 13.53 -23.85 -16.30
N VAL A 36 14.50 -24.63 -16.78
CA VAL A 36 15.19 -25.65 -15.98
C VAL A 36 15.95 -25.00 -14.84
N VAL A 37 16.73 -23.96 -15.09
CA VAL A 37 17.48 -23.22 -14.04
C VAL A 37 16.54 -22.64 -13.00
N LEU A 38 15.45 -22.00 -13.43
CA LEU A 38 14.42 -21.44 -12.57
C LEU A 38 13.76 -22.53 -11.69
N ARG A 39 13.38 -23.66 -12.28
CA ARG A 39 12.82 -24.79 -11.54
C ARG A 39 13.81 -25.38 -10.54
N LEU A 40 15.10 -25.49 -10.89
CA LEU A 40 16.15 -25.98 -9.99
C LEU A 40 16.42 -25.02 -8.82
N ARG A 41 16.14 -23.72 -8.99
CA ARG A 41 16.22 -22.71 -7.93
C ARG A 41 14.98 -22.64 -7.05
N GLY A 42 13.94 -23.43 -7.35
CA GLY A 42 12.66 -23.37 -6.64
C GLY A 42 11.75 -22.23 -7.09
N GLU A 43 12.09 -21.53 -8.17
CA GLU A 43 11.37 -20.35 -8.69
C GLU A 43 10.83 -20.62 -10.11
N PRO A 44 9.96 -21.63 -10.33
CA PRO A 44 9.45 -21.92 -11.67
C PRO A 44 8.73 -20.72 -12.26
N TRP A 45 8.96 -20.44 -13.54
CA TRP A 45 8.27 -19.35 -14.23
C TRP A 45 6.75 -19.58 -14.24
N SER A 46 5.99 -18.67 -13.61
CA SER A 46 4.53 -18.62 -13.65
C SER A 46 4.10 -17.39 -14.45
N VAL A 47 3.22 -17.62 -15.42
CA VAL A 47 2.60 -16.55 -16.20
C VAL A 47 1.71 -15.71 -15.29
N GLU A 48 0.94 -16.33 -14.39
CA GLU A 48 0.07 -15.59 -13.47
C GLU A 48 0.87 -14.68 -12.53
N ALA A 49 1.99 -15.17 -11.99
CA ALA A 49 2.87 -14.36 -11.15
C ALA A 49 3.51 -13.20 -11.91
N ALA A 50 3.89 -13.43 -13.18
CA ALA A 50 4.44 -12.40 -14.04
C ALA A 50 3.39 -11.34 -14.40
N GLU A 51 2.15 -11.75 -14.73
CA GLU A 51 1.02 -10.83 -14.97
C GLU A 51 0.71 -9.98 -13.74
N ALA A 52 0.64 -10.61 -12.56
CA ALA A 52 0.42 -9.90 -11.30
C ALA A 52 1.51 -8.85 -11.05
N ARG A 53 2.78 -9.19 -11.36
CA ARG A 53 3.90 -8.23 -11.24
C ARG A 53 3.79 -7.08 -12.25
N VAL A 54 3.40 -7.35 -13.50
CA VAL A 54 3.18 -6.30 -14.51
C VAL A 54 2.08 -5.35 -14.04
N ARG A 55 0.93 -5.87 -13.62
CA ARG A 55 -0.19 -5.06 -13.12
C ARG A 55 0.23 -4.21 -11.92
N GLY A 56 0.92 -4.80 -10.94
CA GLY A 56 1.39 -4.06 -9.76
C GLY A 56 2.34 -2.91 -10.11
N LEU A 57 3.29 -3.12 -11.02
CA LEU A 57 4.19 -2.05 -11.48
C LEU A 57 3.44 -0.96 -12.25
N ALA A 58 2.52 -1.33 -13.14
CA ALA A 58 1.72 -0.40 -13.94
C ALA A 58 0.83 0.50 -13.06
N THR A 59 0.05 -0.11 -12.16
CA THR A 59 -0.82 0.62 -11.22
C THR A 59 -0.03 1.59 -10.37
N SER A 60 1.17 1.20 -9.90
CA SER A 60 2.01 2.09 -9.09
C SER A 60 2.36 3.40 -9.82
N MET A 61 2.62 3.35 -11.14
CA MET A 61 3.01 4.53 -11.93
C MET A 61 1.85 5.46 -12.28
N GLN A 62 0.60 5.01 -12.11
CA GLN A 62 -0.60 5.80 -12.39
C GLN A 62 -1.12 6.56 -11.15
N ALA A 63 -0.65 6.22 -9.96
CA ALA A 63 -1.28 6.60 -8.69
C ALA A 63 -1.10 8.08 -8.26
N SER A 64 -0.75 9.05 -9.14
CA SER A 64 -0.34 10.39 -8.66
C SER A 64 -0.44 11.58 -9.64
N LEU A 65 -0.96 11.42 -10.87
CA LEU A 65 -0.95 12.49 -11.87
C LEU A 65 -2.35 12.76 -12.44
N PRO A 66 -2.86 14.01 -12.42
CA PRO A 66 -4.09 14.37 -13.11
C PRO A 66 -3.88 14.29 -14.63
N ASP A 67 -4.79 13.66 -15.38
CA ASP A 67 -4.77 13.68 -16.85
C ASP A 67 -5.52 14.92 -17.38
N PRO A 68 -4.84 15.88 -18.04
CA PRO A 68 -5.50 17.06 -18.61
C PRO A 68 -6.32 16.77 -19.88
N GLU A 69 -6.19 15.60 -20.51
CA GLU A 69 -6.93 15.23 -21.73
C GLU A 69 -8.05 14.19 -21.51
N ALA A 70 -8.28 13.75 -20.27
CA ALA A 70 -9.36 12.84 -19.94
C ALA A 70 -10.73 13.49 -20.24
N ARG A 71 -11.31 13.15 -21.40
CA ARG A 71 -12.76 13.25 -21.58
C ARG A 71 -13.41 12.29 -20.60
N PRO A 72 -14.56 12.66 -19.97
CA PRO A 72 -15.24 11.78 -19.03
C PRO A 72 -15.79 10.56 -19.78
N ALA A 73 -14.95 9.54 -19.92
CA ALA A 73 -15.37 8.20 -20.18
C ALA A 73 -16.06 7.68 -18.90
N ALA A 74 -16.98 6.74 -19.05
CA ALA A 74 -17.54 6.02 -17.91
C ALA A 74 -16.40 5.56 -16.98
N PRO A 75 -16.52 5.74 -15.65
CA PRO A 75 -15.39 5.70 -14.73
C PRO A 75 -14.73 4.32 -14.72
N SER A 76 -13.63 4.17 -15.44
CA SER A 76 -12.54 3.30 -15.02
C SER A 76 -11.73 4.11 -14.01
N ALA A 77 -11.60 3.59 -12.79
CA ALA A 77 -11.00 4.26 -11.64
C ALA A 77 -9.55 4.72 -11.90
N GLU A 78 -9.38 5.96 -12.35
CA GLU A 78 -8.12 6.70 -12.23
C GLU A 78 -8.00 7.13 -10.76
N GLU A 79 -6.92 6.70 -10.08
CA GLU A 79 -6.70 6.95 -8.65
C GLU A 79 -6.22 8.40 -8.40
N THR A 80 -7.14 9.36 -8.38
CA THR A 80 -6.83 10.76 -8.07
C THR A 80 -6.66 10.96 -6.56
N HIS A 81 -5.50 11.47 -6.14
CA HIS A 81 -5.29 11.95 -4.77
C HIS A 81 -5.74 13.40 -4.63
N ILE A 82 -6.46 13.71 -3.55
CA ILE A 82 -7.01 15.03 -3.21
C ILE A 82 -6.54 15.48 -1.83
N LEU A 83 -6.65 16.78 -1.56
CA LEU A 83 -6.38 17.37 -0.26
C LEU A 83 -7.62 17.25 0.65
N SER A 84 -7.51 16.49 1.74
CA SER A 84 -8.45 16.53 2.85
C SER A 84 -8.07 17.66 3.81
N PRO A 85 -9.01 18.56 4.16
CA PRO A 85 -8.73 19.63 5.11
C PRO A 85 -8.49 19.12 6.54
N TYR A 86 -8.85 17.87 6.86
CA TYR A 86 -8.78 17.32 8.21
C TYR A 86 -7.63 16.33 8.43
N TYR A 87 -7.25 15.60 7.39
CA TYR A 87 -6.27 14.51 7.50
C TYR A 87 -5.27 14.45 6.34
N GLY A 88 -5.19 15.53 5.56
CA GLY A 88 -4.09 15.80 4.63
C GLY A 88 -4.33 15.22 3.24
N VAL A 89 -3.89 13.99 2.99
CA VAL A 89 -3.99 13.37 1.66
C VAL A 89 -5.08 12.29 1.70
N GLU A 90 -5.90 12.22 0.65
CA GLU A 90 -6.98 11.24 0.51
C GLU A 90 -7.12 10.81 -0.96
N ARG A 91 -7.67 9.62 -1.23
CA ARG A 91 -8.10 9.26 -2.59
C ARG A 91 -9.54 9.69 -2.81
N GLU A 92 -9.84 10.24 -3.98
CA GLU A 92 -11.20 10.69 -4.29
C GLU A 92 -12.24 9.57 -4.14
N THR A 93 -11.90 8.36 -4.59
CA THR A 93 -12.76 7.17 -4.44
C THR A 93 -13.02 6.82 -2.97
N ASP A 94 -12.01 6.94 -2.11
CA ASP A 94 -12.15 6.70 -0.68
C ASP A 94 -12.99 7.78 0.02
N ALA A 95 -12.88 9.05 -0.41
CA ALA A 95 -13.71 10.14 0.08
C ALA A 95 -15.20 9.93 -0.26
N LEU A 96 -15.48 9.52 -1.50
CA LEU A 96 -16.84 9.19 -1.95
C LEU A 96 -17.40 7.95 -1.22
N GLU A 97 -16.57 6.93 -1.00
CA GLU A 97 -16.93 5.76 -0.22
C GLU A 97 -17.29 6.13 1.23
N LEU A 98 -16.47 6.97 1.85
CA LEU A 98 -16.67 7.46 3.21
C LEU A 98 -18.00 8.21 3.35
N GLU A 99 -18.34 9.10 2.41
CA GLU A 99 -19.64 9.79 2.35
C GLU A 99 -20.82 8.80 2.27
N ARG A 100 -20.71 7.77 1.40
CA ARG A 100 -21.73 6.73 1.28
C ARG A 100 -21.90 5.94 2.58
N GLN A 101 -20.81 5.56 3.23
CA GLN A 101 -20.83 4.85 4.50
C GLN A 101 -21.37 5.72 5.64
N ALA A 102 -21.04 7.02 5.66
CA ALA A 102 -21.64 7.98 6.58
C ALA A 102 -23.17 8.05 6.42
N GLN A 103 -23.66 8.04 5.18
CA GLN A 103 -25.10 7.98 4.91
C GLN A 103 -25.73 6.67 5.36
N ALA A 104 -25.02 5.54 5.27
CA ALA A 104 -25.48 4.25 5.80
C ALA A 104 -25.64 4.28 7.33
N PHE A 105 -24.68 4.86 8.06
CA PHE A 105 -24.81 5.09 9.51
C PHE A 105 -26.00 6.00 9.85
N ARG A 106 -26.16 7.13 9.15
CA ARG A 106 -27.27 8.07 9.42
C ARG A 106 -28.65 7.51 9.08
N SER A 107 -28.75 6.68 8.05
CA SER A 107 -30.03 6.09 7.62
C SER A 107 -30.47 4.89 8.49
N GLY A 108 -29.60 4.41 9.38
CA GLY A 108 -29.85 3.26 10.24
C GLY A 108 -29.60 1.92 9.54
N ALA A 109 -28.86 1.90 8.43
CA ALA A 109 -28.54 0.67 7.69
C ALA A 109 -27.66 -0.30 8.50
N TYR A 110 -27.10 0.15 9.62
CA TYR A 110 -26.29 -0.65 10.53
C TYR A 110 -26.96 -0.87 11.91
N ASP A 111 -28.21 -0.45 12.12
CA ASP A 111 -28.87 -0.51 13.44
C ASP A 111 -29.03 -1.95 13.97
N ASP A 112 -29.01 -2.96 13.09
CA ASP A 112 -29.08 -4.39 13.42
C ASP A 112 -27.72 -5.10 13.47
N ALA A 113 -26.63 -4.39 13.15
CA ALA A 113 -25.29 -4.93 13.05
C ALA A 113 -24.40 -4.52 14.23
N PHE A 114 -23.41 -5.37 14.53
CA PHE A 114 -22.22 -4.99 15.26
C PHE A 114 -21.16 -4.55 14.24
N VAL A 115 -20.81 -3.27 14.24
CA VAL A 115 -19.94 -2.68 13.23
C VAL A 115 -18.53 -2.50 13.76
N VAL A 116 -17.57 -3.15 13.10
CA VAL A 116 -16.13 -2.98 13.33
C VAL A 116 -15.56 -2.07 12.26
N VAL A 117 -15.02 -0.92 12.64
CA VAL A 117 -14.28 -0.03 11.73
C VAL A 117 -12.79 -0.31 11.84
N THR A 118 -12.08 -0.38 10.72
CA THR A 118 -10.63 -0.61 10.72
C THR A 118 -9.90 0.64 10.24
N LEU A 119 -8.87 1.07 10.95
CA LEU A 119 -8.07 2.26 10.65
C LEU A 119 -6.62 1.87 10.43
N GLY A 120 -5.91 2.58 9.56
CA GLY A 120 -4.46 2.34 9.41
C GLY A 120 -3.92 2.63 8.02
N GLY A 121 -2.71 2.14 7.79
CA GLY A 121 -1.99 2.27 6.52
C GLY A 121 -2.48 1.30 5.43
N SER A 122 -1.65 1.15 4.40
CA SER A 122 -1.89 0.26 3.26
C SER A 122 -2.01 -1.22 3.64
N VAL A 123 -1.31 -1.68 4.68
CA VAL A 123 -1.46 -3.05 5.20
C VAL A 123 -2.83 -3.27 5.82
N CYS A 124 -3.36 -2.31 6.57
CA CYS A 124 -4.76 -2.33 7.01
C CYS A 124 -5.69 -2.40 5.79
N ALA A 125 -5.51 -1.48 4.84
CA ALA A 125 -6.35 -1.37 3.65
C ALA A 125 -6.40 -2.71 2.88
N LEU A 126 -5.25 -3.28 2.54
CA LEU A 126 -5.19 -4.54 1.79
C LEU A 126 -5.71 -5.73 2.59
N THR A 127 -5.34 -5.85 3.87
CA THR A 127 -5.78 -6.98 4.72
C THR A 127 -7.29 -7.04 4.79
N PHE A 128 -7.96 -5.93 5.12
CA PHE A 128 -9.42 -5.94 5.29
C PHE A 128 -10.19 -5.87 3.98
N ASN A 129 -9.56 -5.49 2.86
CA ASN A 129 -10.16 -5.61 1.52
C ASN A 129 -10.11 -7.06 1.03
N GLU A 130 -8.95 -7.71 1.11
CA GLU A 130 -8.75 -9.05 0.56
C GLU A 130 -9.30 -10.14 1.50
N GLN A 131 -9.23 -9.94 2.82
CA GLN A 131 -9.70 -10.89 3.82
C GLN A 131 -11.06 -10.51 4.43
N HIS A 132 -11.82 -9.60 3.80
CA HIS A 132 -13.09 -9.08 4.33
C HIS A 132 -14.05 -10.19 4.78
N ALA A 133 -14.35 -11.13 3.87
CA ALA A 133 -15.29 -12.22 4.13
C ALA A 133 -14.79 -13.15 5.24
N ARG A 134 -13.47 -13.41 5.28
CA ARG A 134 -12.83 -14.26 6.29
C ARG A 134 -12.92 -13.62 7.67
N VAL A 135 -12.48 -12.38 7.81
CA VAL A 135 -12.52 -11.62 9.08
C VAL A 135 -13.96 -11.54 9.58
N ARG A 136 -14.90 -11.15 8.71
CA ARG A 136 -16.32 -11.04 9.09
C ARG A 136 -16.89 -12.38 9.56
N ALA A 137 -16.61 -13.47 8.86
CA ALA A 137 -17.06 -14.81 9.24
C ALA A 137 -16.43 -15.27 10.56
N ALA A 138 -15.14 -15.01 10.76
CA ALA A 138 -14.43 -15.40 11.99
C ALA A 138 -14.94 -14.65 13.23
N ILE A 139 -15.25 -13.35 13.11
CA ILE A 139 -15.88 -12.59 14.19
C ILE A 139 -17.32 -13.09 14.43
N ALA A 140 -18.11 -13.29 13.37
CA ALA A 140 -19.49 -13.74 13.49
C ALA A 140 -19.64 -15.17 14.05
N ALA A 141 -18.60 -16.00 13.94
CA ALA A 141 -18.56 -17.35 14.50
C ALA A 141 -18.44 -17.37 16.02
N ASP A 142 -18.01 -16.27 16.65
CA ASP A 142 -17.92 -16.19 18.11
C ASP A 142 -19.33 -16.14 18.74
N PRO A 143 -19.63 -16.98 19.74
CA PRO A 143 -20.97 -17.08 20.35
C PRO A 143 -21.53 -15.75 20.87
N ARG A 144 -20.68 -14.79 21.20
CA ARG A 144 -21.10 -13.45 21.65
C ARG A 144 -21.90 -12.68 20.60
N PHE A 145 -21.75 -13.04 19.32
CA PHE A 145 -22.45 -12.42 18.19
C PHE A 145 -23.68 -13.23 17.74
N ALA A 146 -24.07 -14.29 18.45
CA ALA A 146 -25.23 -15.09 18.08
C ALA A 146 -26.49 -14.22 17.90
N GLY A 147 -27.12 -14.32 16.73
CA GLY A 147 -28.29 -13.53 16.37
C GLY A 147 -28.00 -12.04 16.13
N ARG A 148 -26.74 -11.63 15.95
CA ARG A 148 -26.34 -10.27 15.54
C ARG A 148 -25.64 -10.35 14.17
N ARG A 149 -25.95 -9.42 13.27
CA ARG A 149 -25.18 -9.26 12.03
C ARG A 149 -23.83 -8.65 12.40
N VAL A 150 -22.74 -9.10 11.78
CA VAL A 150 -21.42 -8.49 11.94
C VAL A 150 -21.05 -7.81 10.63
N GLU A 151 -20.62 -6.56 10.72
CA GLU A 151 -20.09 -5.81 9.59
C GLU A 151 -18.69 -5.30 9.88
N VAL A 152 -17.83 -5.35 8.87
CA VAL A 152 -16.47 -4.83 8.92
C VAL A 152 -16.35 -3.75 7.86
N VAL A 153 -16.02 -2.53 8.29
CA VAL A 153 -15.93 -1.34 7.44
C VAL A 153 -14.48 -0.88 7.40
N ASN A 154 -13.85 -1.02 6.24
CA ASN A 154 -12.44 -0.71 6.08
C ASN A 154 -12.21 0.78 5.81
N GLN A 155 -11.46 1.42 6.70
CA GLN A 155 -11.00 2.80 6.58
C GLN A 155 -9.46 2.89 6.59
N GLY A 156 -8.78 1.81 6.20
CA GLY A 156 -7.35 1.83 5.89
C GLY A 156 -7.06 2.67 4.65
N ARG A 157 -5.90 3.36 4.63
CA ARG A 157 -5.48 4.25 3.54
C ARG A 157 -4.01 4.09 3.22
N GLY A 158 -3.68 4.13 1.93
CA GLY A 158 -2.30 4.08 1.47
C GLY A 158 -1.45 5.20 2.08
N GLY A 159 -0.28 4.87 2.63
CA GLY A 159 0.66 5.85 3.18
C GLY A 159 0.21 6.59 4.45
N PHE A 160 -0.96 6.25 5.03
CA PHE A 160 -1.38 6.85 6.29
C PHE A 160 -0.44 6.49 7.43
N LYS A 161 -0.23 7.46 8.30
CA LYS A 161 0.49 7.31 9.56
C LYS A 161 0.01 8.33 10.58
N ALA A 162 0.28 8.05 11.86
CA ALA A 162 -0.12 8.94 12.94
C ALA A 162 0.30 10.41 12.67
N PRO A 163 -0.60 11.40 12.89
CA PRO A 163 -1.91 11.30 13.52
C PRO A 163 -3.10 11.13 12.55
N GLN A 164 -2.87 10.76 11.28
CA GLN A 164 -3.95 10.74 10.26
C GLN A 164 -5.10 9.81 10.65
N GLN A 165 -4.83 8.69 11.32
CA GLN A 165 -5.85 7.76 11.82
C GLN A 165 -6.78 8.42 12.86
N ALA A 166 -6.22 9.11 13.87
CA ALA A 166 -7.03 9.79 14.89
C ALA A 166 -7.85 10.93 14.31
N THR A 167 -7.26 11.74 13.41
CA THR A 167 -7.98 12.86 12.80
C THR A 167 -9.09 12.38 11.87
N LEU A 168 -8.86 11.31 11.10
CA LEU A 168 -9.91 10.64 10.35
C LEU A 168 -11.02 10.15 11.29
N PHE A 169 -10.71 9.47 12.38
CA PHE A 169 -11.74 8.94 13.28
C PHE A 169 -12.61 10.04 13.91
N VAL A 170 -12.00 11.15 14.34
CA VAL A 170 -12.76 12.32 14.82
C VAL A 170 -13.71 12.83 13.73
N TYR A 171 -13.24 12.91 12.49
CA TYR A 171 -14.07 13.31 11.35
C TYR A 171 -15.23 12.32 11.10
N LEU A 172 -14.98 11.02 11.17
CA LEU A 172 -16.03 9.99 11.03
C LEU A 172 -17.12 10.14 12.11
N LEU A 173 -16.72 10.32 13.37
CA LEU A 173 -17.66 10.54 14.47
C LEU A 173 -18.49 11.82 14.24
N ALA A 174 -17.87 12.90 13.77
CA ALA A 174 -18.57 14.14 13.44
C ALA A 174 -19.58 13.99 12.30
N LEU A 175 -19.33 13.09 11.34
CA LEU A 175 -20.29 12.74 10.27
C LEU A 175 -21.44 11.83 10.73
N GLY A 176 -21.44 11.43 12.00
CA GLY A 176 -22.47 10.59 12.61
C GLY A 176 -22.18 9.11 12.58
N TRP A 177 -20.92 8.70 12.33
CA TRP A 177 -20.52 7.30 12.47
C TRP A 177 -20.63 6.86 13.92
N ARG A 178 -21.09 5.61 14.11
CA ARG A 178 -21.33 5.03 15.43
C ARG A 178 -20.93 3.55 15.44
N PRO A 179 -19.65 3.23 15.19
CA PRO A 179 -19.22 1.83 15.24
C PRO A 179 -19.30 1.27 16.66
N ASP A 180 -19.32 -0.05 16.78
CA ASP A 180 -19.25 -0.74 18.07
C ASP A 180 -17.80 -1.04 18.45
N ALA A 181 -16.91 -1.14 17.46
CA ALA A 181 -15.49 -1.36 17.67
C ALA A 181 -14.62 -0.67 16.60
N VAL A 182 -13.38 -0.39 16.98
CA VAL A 182 -12.31 0.09 16.12
C VAL A 182 -11.09 -0.83 16.25
N ILE A 183 -10.52 -1.24 15.11
CA ILE A 183 -9.23 -1.92 15.05
C ILE A 183 -8.26 -1.03 14.27
N GLU A 184 -7.23 -0.52 14.92
CA GLU A 184 -6.14 0.22 14.29
C GLU A 184 -4.98 -0.73 13.95
N VAL A 185 -4.49 -0.72 12.71
CA VAL A 185 -3.35 -1.52 12.26
C VAL A 185 -2.30 -0.61 11.62
N ASP A 186 -1.13 -0.51 12.22
CA ASP A 186 -0.06 0.36 11.75
C ASP A 186 1.36 -0.17 12.12
N GLY A 187 2.39 0.65 11.88
CA GLY A 187 3.75 0.43 12.36
C GLY A 187 4.80 0.78 11.31
N PHE A 188 4.60 0.35 10.07
CA PHE A 188 5.59 0.55 9.01
C PHE A 188 5.72 2.02 8.63
N ASN A 189 4.61 2.71 8.34
CA ASN A 189 4.66 4.09 7.85
C ASN A 189 5.15 5.08 8.93
N GLU A 190 4.87 4.76 10.19
CA GLU A 190 5.20 5.49 11.41
C GLU A 190 6.71 5.70 11.54
N VAL A 191 7.50 4.78 10.99
CA VAL A 191 8.97 4.82 11.06
C VAL A 191 9.61 4.90 9.69
N ALA A 192 9.07 4.23 8.67
CA ALA A 192 9.61 4.23 7.31
C ALA A 192 9.29 5.54 6.58
N VAL A 193 8.00 5.90 6.51
CA VAL A 193 7.55 7.12 5.82
C VAL A 193 7.91 8.35 6.66
N ALA A 194 7.80 8.29 7.99
CA ALA A 194 8.26 9.38 8.86
C ALA A 194 9.76 9.68 8.70
N ASN A 195 10.61 8.65 8.65
CA ASN A 195 12.04 8.84 8.38
C ASN A 195 12.29 9.35 6.96
N SER A 196 11.48 8.94 5.97
CA SER A 196 11.54 9.52 4.62
C SER A 196 11.20 11.00 4.60
N ASN A 197 10.14 11.41 5.30
CA ASN A 197 9.76 12.82 5.42
C ASN A 197 10.91 13.61 6.05
N TRP A 198 11.46 13.12 7.17
CA TRP A 198 12.59 13.74 7.85
C TRP A 198 13.80 13.92 6.94
N LYS A 199 14.21 12.88 6.19
CA LYS A 199 15.31 12.94 5.23
C LYS A 199 15.05 13.90 4.07
N SER A 200 13.79 14.12 3.71
CA SER A 200 13.37 15.09 2.70
C SER A 200 13.17 16.51 3.25
N GLY A 201 13.47 16.78 4.53
CA GLY A 201 13.28 18.10 5.13
C GLY A 201 11.81 18.46 5.38
N VAL A 202 10.94 17.46 5.44
CA VAL A 202 9.52 17.58 5.79
C VAL A 202 9.30 17.09 7.21
N HIS A 203 8.40 17.73 7.95
CA HIS A 203 8.06 17.34 9.31
C HIS A 203 7.70 15.85 9.35
N PRO A 204 8.33 15.04 10.25
CA PRO A 204 8.18 13.58 10.24
C PRO A 204 6.72 13.11 10.38
N VAL A 205 5.88 13.95 10.99
CA VAL A 205 4.46 13.68 11.28
C VAL A 205 3.50 14.11 10.15
N HIS A 206 3.92 14.96 9.21
CA HIS A 206 3.08 15.32 8.06
C HIS A 206 2.71 14.10 7.20
N PRO A 207 1.64 14.15 6.37
CA PRO A 207 1.37 13.09 5.40
C PRO A 207 2.60 12.78 4.53
N MET A 208 2.58 11.63 3.85
CA MET A 208 3.69 11.20 3.00
C MET A 208 4.11 12.30 2.02
N TRP A 209 5.40 12.69 2.08
CA TRP A 209 5.89 13.90 1.42
C TRP A 209 5.66 13.92 -0.09
N GLY A 210 5.73 12.77 -0.78
CA GLY A 210 5.57 12.69 -2.24
C GLY A 210 4.20 13.17 -2.73
N TYR A 211 3.14 12.94 -1.96
CA TYR A 211 1.79 13.46 -2.25
C TYR A 211 1.59 14.85 -1.64
N TRP A 212 1.99 14.99 -0.38
CA TRP A 212 1.74 16.21 0.40
C TRP A 212 2.41 17.44 -0.21
N SER A 213 3.67 17.34 -0.66
CA SER A 213 4.37 18.50 -1.21
C SER A 213 3.67 19.01 -2.46
N VAL A 214 3.25 18.12 -3.37
CA VAL A 214 2.60 18.49 -4.63
C VAL A 214 1.26 19.19 -4.36
N LEU A 215 0.41 18.58 -3.52
CA LEU A 215 -0.92 19.11 -3.23
C LEU A 215 -0.90 20.40 -2.40
N ALA A 216 0.07 20.55 -1.49
CA ALA A 216 0.16 21.72 -0.62
C ALA A 216 0.75 22.96 -1.31
N THR A 217 1.46 22.82 -2.43
CA THR A 217 2.16 23.94 -3.08
C THR A 217 1.77 24.21 -4.54
N GLY A 218 0.79 23.47 -5.09
CA GLY A 218 0.33 23.58 -6.49
C GLY A 218 -0.36 24.90 -6.89
N THR A 219 -0.01 26.03 -6.26
CA THR A 219 -0.62 27.35 -6.49
C THR A 219 0.35 28.39 -7.07
N SER A 220 1.54 27.98 -7.53
CA SER A 220 2.60 28.92 -7.94
C SER A 220 3.06 28.70 -9.39
N ASP A 221 2.91 29.71 -10.26
CA ASP A 221 3.27 29.73 -11.69
C ASP A 221 4.75 29.39 -11.98
N HIS A 222 5.06 28.20 -12.56
CA HIS A 222 6.45 27.86 -12.90
C HIS A 222 6.59 26.87 -14.09
N GLY A 223 7.18 27.32 -15.20
CA GLY A 223 7.54 26.44 -16.33
C GLY A 223 8.45 25.25 -15.98
N ARG A 224 9.25 25.32 -14.90
CA ARG A 224 10.07 24.19 -14.42
C ARG A 224 9.25 23.12 -13.72
N GLU A 225 8.17 23.49 -13.04
CA GLU A 225 7.20 22.56 -12.47
C GLU A 225 6.54 21.75 -13.59
N LEU A 226 6.05 22.43 -14.63
CA LEU A 226 5.43 21.80 -15.80
C LEU A 226 6.37 20.82 -16.51
N LEU A 227 7.67 21.13 -16.60
CA LEU A 227 8.67 20.21 -17.18
C LEU A 227 8.87 18.96 -16.31
N LEU A 228 8.98 19.12 -14.99
CA LEU A 228 9.14 18.01 -14.06
C LEU A 228 7.88 17.14 -13.98
N ALA A 229 6.70 17.76 -13.98
CA ALA A 229 5.41 17.07 -14.08
C ALA A 229 5.29 16.34 -15.42
N GLY A 230 5.67 16.99 -16.52
CA GLY A 230 5.69 16.40 -17.86
C GLY A 230 6.58 15.16 -17.96
N GLU A 231 7.74 15.17 -17.31
CA GLU A 231 8.61 13.98 -17.23
C GLU A 231 7.95 12.83 -16.46
N CYS A 232 7.28 13.12 -15.34
CA CYS A 232 6.53 12.11 -14.59
C CYS A 232 5.40 11.50 -15.45
N VAL A 233 4.65 12.34 -16.19
CA VAL A 233 3.58 11.89 -17.08
C VAL A 233 4.12 11.05 -18.23
N ALA A 234 5.23 11.47 -18.85
CA ALA A 234 5.83 10.74 -19.97
C ALA A 234 6.27 9.33 -19.55
N LEU A 235 7.00 9.21 -18.44
CA LEU A 235 7.47 7.92 -17.93
C LEU A 235 6.30 7.02 -17.49
N SER A 236 5.25 7.60 -16.89
CA SER A 236 4.02 6.88 -16.55
C SER A 236 3.36 6.30 -17.81
N LYS A 237 3.17 7.12 -18.85
CA LYS A 237 2.60 6.68 -20.15
C LYS A 237 3.45 5.59 -20.80
N GLU A 238 4.77 5.74 -20.85
CA GLU A 238 5.67 4.71 -21.37
C GLU A 238 5.58 3.40 -20.58
N GLY A 239 5.48 3.50 -19.25
CA GLY A 239 5.29 2.36 -18.37
C GLY A 239 3.98 1.61 -18.62
N VAL A 240 2.87 2.34 -18.77
CA VAL A 240 1.55 1.78 -19.07
C VAL A 240 1.55 1.07 -20.42
N VAL A 241 2.07 1.71 -21.47
CA VAL A 241 2.18 1.08 -22.80
C VAL A 241 3.04 -0.19 -22.74
N CYS A 242 4.17 -0.15 -22.02
CA CYS A 242 5.00 -1.33 -21.81
C CYS A 242 4.24 -2.44 -21.07
N ALA A 243 3.41 -2.11 -20.09
CA ALA A 243 2.60 -3.08 -19.36
C ALA A 243 1.51 -3.70 -20.23
N GLU A 244 0.77 -2.89 -21.00
CA GLU A 244 -0.24 -3.34 -21.95
C GLU A 244 0.35 -4.26 -23.01
N GLU A 245 1.53 -3.92 -23.56
CA GLU A 245 2.26 -4.78 -24.50
C GLU A 245 2.55 -6.14 -23.87
N LEU A 246 3.08 -6.17 -22.64
CA LEU A 246 3.43 -7.42 -21.96
C LEU A 246 2.20 -8.30 -21.68
N LEU A 247 1.08 -7.70 -21.29
CA LEU A 247 -0.17 -8.41 -21.00
C LEU A 247 -0.90 -8.87 -22.27
N GLY A 248 -0.82 -8.09 -23.36
CA GLY A 248 -1.66 -8.28 -24.55
C GLY A 248 -1.09 -9.19 -25.63
N ASN A 249 0.23 -9.38 -25.71
CA ASN A 249 0.87 -10.07 -26.85
C ASN A 249 1.41 -11.48 -26.53
N GLY A 250 1.10 -12.03 -25.35
CA GLY A 250 1.57 -13.34 -24.93
C GLY A 250 3.07 -13.40 -24.58
N THR A 251 3.77 -12.26 -24.47
CA THR A 251 5.19 -12.19 -24.10
C THR A 251 5.47 -12.92 -22.79
N LEU A 252 4.56 -12.83 -21.83
CA LEU A 252 4.70 -13.46 -20.51
C LEU A 252 4.63 -15.00 -20.55
N THR A 253 4.18 -15.59 -21.66
CA THR A 253 4.23 -17.05 -21.86
C THR A 253 5.66 -17.55 -22.01
N SER A 254 6.60 -16.71 -22.45
CA SER A 254 8.04 -17.00 -22.49
C SER A 254 8.72 -16.50 -21.22
N ALA A 255 9.46 -17.38 -20.55
CA ALA A 255 10.28 -17.03 -19.40
C ALA A 255 11.40 -16.04 -19.77
N LEU A 256 11.98 -16.18 -20.97
CA LEU A 256 13.05 -15.30 -21.42
C LEU A 256 12.54 -13.89 -21.74
N LEU A 257 11.52 -13.78 -22.59
CA LEU A 257 10.96 -12.50 -23.00
C LEU A 257 10.21 -11.84 -21.84
N GLY A 258 9.49 -12.61 -21.03
CA GLY A 258 8.81 -12.13 -19.84
C GLY A 258 9.78 -11.51 -18.81
N ARG A 259 10.94 -12.13 -18.54
CA ARG A 259 11.96 -11.53 -17.64
C ARG A 259 12.56 -10.25 -18.22
N PHE A 260 12.80 -10.19 -19.52
CA PHE A 260 13.31 -8.98 -20.16
C PHE A 260 12.29 -7.85 -20.09
N GLY A 261 11.03 -8.14 -20.42
CA GLY A 261 9.90 -7.23 -20.30
C GLY A 261 9.72 -6.68 -18.89
N LEU A 262 9.68 -7.57 -17.88
CA LEU A 262 9.58 -7.17 -16.48
C LEU A 262 10.75 -6.29 -16.03
N ARG A 263 11.99 -6.56 -16.48
CA ARG A 263 13.14 -5.69 -16.18
C ARG A 263 13.01 -4.30 -16.80
N ARG A 264 12.53 -4.22 -18.05
CA ARG A 264 12.26 -2.93 -18.72
C ARG A 264 11.20 -2.15 -17.97
N LEU A 265 10.07 -2.79 -17.62
CA LEU A 265 8.99 -2.15 -16.88
C LEU A 265 9.44 -1.70 -15.48
N ALA A 266 10.19 -2.53 -14.75
CA ALA A 266 10.75 -2.17 -13.45
C ALA A 266 11.72 -0.98 -13.54
N ARG A 267 12.50 -0.88 -14.62
CA ARG A 267 13.36 0.27 -14.87
C ARG A 267 12.53 1.55 -15.10
N LEU A 268 11.49 1.49 -15.93
CA LEU A 268 10.59 2.62 -16.15
C LEU A 268 9.94 3.09 -14.84
N GLN A 269 9.49 2.14 -14.01
CA GLN A 269 8.95 2.43 -12.68
C GLN A 269 9.97 3.13 -11.77
N SER A 270 11.23 2.67 -11.79
CA SER A 270 12.29 3.31 -11.01
C SER A 270 12.64 4.71 -11.51
N GLU A 271 12.66 4.93 -12.83
CA GLU A 271 12.89 6.24 -13.44
C GLU A 271 11.73 7.20 -13.13
N TRP A 272 10.49 6.72 -13.20
CA TRP A 272 9.29 7.46 -12.82
C TRP A 272 9.31 7.88 -11.34
N ALA A 273 9.65 6.96 -10.42
CA ALA A 273 9.77 7.26 -9.00
C ALA A 273 10.86 8.32 -8.72
N ALA A 274 11.95 8.30 -9.47
CA ALA A 274 13.00 9.31 -9.40
C ALA A 274 12.53 10.68 -9.94
N ALA A 275 11.75 10.70 -11.03
CA ALA A 275 11.15 11.93 -11.57
C ALA A 275 10.18 12.57 -10.56
N GLN A 276 9.32 11.76 -9.92
CA GLN A 276 8.44 12.25 -8.84
C GLN A 276 9.23 12.84 -7.67
N THR A 277 10.32 12.18 -7.29
CA THR A 277 11.22 12.67 -6.22
C THR A 277 11.77 14.06 -6.57
N ARG A 278 12.19 14.29 -7.82
CA ARG A 278 12.67 15.60 -8.28
C ARG A 278 11.58 16.67 -8.29
N LEU A 279 10.37 16.32 -8.73
CA LEU A 279 9.23 17.24 -8.69
C LEU A 279 8.90 17.66 -7.25
N ALA A 280 8.82 16.69 -6.34
CA ALA A 280 8.53 16.96 -4.94
C ALA A 280 9.66 17.76 -4.25
N GLN A 281 10.94 17.51 -4.58
CA GLN A 281 12.06 18.33 -4.11
C GLN A 281 11.97 19.77 -4.61
N TYR A 282 11.63 19.98 -5.88
CA TYR A 282 11.43 21.32 -6.44
C TYR A 282 10.38 22.11 -5.65
N TYR A 283 9.27 21.48 -5.29
CA TYR A 283 8.24 22.11 -4.45
C TYR A 283 8.74 22.44 -3.04
N LEU A 284 9.55 21.57 -2.44
CA LEU A 284 10.14 21.81 -1.13
C LEU A 284 11.16 22.95 -1.13
N GLU A 285 11.76 23.29 -2.27
CA GLU A 285 12.70 24.41 -2.40
C GLU A 285 12.00 25.76 -2.63
N GLN A 286 10.70 25.78 -2.95
CA GLN A 286 9.97 27.02 -3.24
C GLN A 286 9.75 27.89 -1.99
N PRO A 287 9.62 29.22 -2.12
CA PRO A 287 9.31 30.12 -1.01
C PRO A 287 8.01 29.77 -0.25
N GLY A 288 7.03 29.16 -0.93
CA GLY A 288 5.78 28.63 -0.33
C GLY A 288 5.92 27.30 0.41
N ALA A 289 7.11 26.69 0.41
CA ALA A 289 7.36 25.35 0.96
C ALA A 289 7.13 25.24 2.47
N ARG A 290 6.92 26.33 3.21
CA ARG A 290 6.63 26.24 4.65
C ARG A 290 5.38 25.40 4.94
N ILE A 291 4.36 25.45 4.06
CA ILE A 291 3.15 24.63 4.18
C ILE A 291 3.50 23.14 3.97
N ALA A 292 4.33 22.84 2.96
CA ALA A 292 4.79 21.48 2.69
C ALA A 292 5.70 20.93 3.82
N ARG A 293 6.68 21.72 4.27
CA ARG A 293 7.69 21.34 5.27
C ARG A 293 7.12 21.21 6.68
N GLY A 294 6.14 22.02 7.05
CA GLY A 294 5.57 22.03 8.40
C GLY A 294 6.35 22.86 9.42
N PRO A 295 6.00 22.75 10.72
CA PRO A 295 6.70 23.42 11.80
C PRO A 295 8.12 22.87 11.98
N ALA A 296 8.93 23.49 12.84
CA ALA A 296 10.27 22.98 13.17
C ALA A 296 10.19 21.60 13.84
N PHE A 297 11.15 20.74 13.54
CA PHE A 297 11.27 19.37 14.07
C PHE A 297 12.72 19.03 14.41
N ALA A 298 12.93 17.89 15.08
CA ALA A 298 14.25 17.45 15.52
C ALA A 298 15.23 17.36 14.34
N ALA A 299 16.40 18.01 14.50
CA ALA A 299 17.42 18.07 13.46
C ALA A 299 18.30 16.82 13.42
N ASP A 300 18.43 16.10 14.55
CA ASP A 300 19.17 14.86 14.65
C ASP A 300 18.26 13.62 14.52
N GLU A 301 18.86 12.51 14.12
CA GLU A 301 18.13 11.27 13.82
C GLU A 301 17.47 10.68 15.06
N GLU A 302 18.17 10.64 16.19
CA GLU A 302 17.68 10.06 17.43
C GLU A 302 16.46 10.85 17.95
N GLY A 303 16.54 12.18 17.93
CA GLY A 303 15.44 13.08 18.23
C GLY A 303 14.25 12.90 17.30
N ALA A 304 14.48 12.71 16.00
CA ALA A 304 13.41 12.45 15.03
C ALA A 304 12.69 11.13 15.32
N PHE A 305 13.43 10.05 15.59
CA PHE A 305 12.86 8.74 15.94
C PHE A 305 12.03 8.80 17.23
N ARG A 306 12.53 9.46 18.27
CA ARG A 306 11.74 9.71 19.48
C ARG A 306 10.47 10.48 19.18
N GLN A 307 10.54 11.51 18.33
CA GLN A 307 9.40 12.36 18.02
C GLN A 307 8.27 11.58 17.34
N PHE A 308 8.56 10.80 16.29
CA PHE A 308 7.49 10.06 15.60
C PHE A 308 7.00 8.84 16.38
N VAL A 309 7.83 8.18 17.19
CA VAL A 309 7.36 7.11 18.11
C VAL A 309 6.46 7.69 19.20
N ALA A 310 6.85 8.82 19.81
CA ALA A 310 6.01 9.49 20.79
C ALA A 310 4.67 9.93 20.17
N THR A 311 4.70 10.48 18.95
CA THR A 311 3.47 10.85 18.23
C THR A 311 2.57 9.65 17.99
N TRP A 312 3.14 8.52 17.59
CA TRP A 312 2.40 7.26 17.40
C TRP A 312 1.73 6.78 18.70
N SER A 313 2.45 6.79 19.82
CA SER A 313 1.88 6.41 21.12
C SER A 313 0.79 7.37 21.60
N GLU A 314 0.98 8.68 21.46
CA GLU A 314 -0.04 9.66 21.80
C GLU A 314 -1.28 9.55 20.91
N ASN A 315 -1.11 9.24 19.61
CA ASN A 315 -2.22 8.96 18.71
C ASN A 315 -3.06 7.77 19.19
N SER A 316 -2.42 6.68 19.62
CA SER A 316 -3.12 5.51 20.14
C SER A 316 -3.86 5.82 21.45
N ARG A 317 -3.25 6.59 22.38
CA ARG A 317 -3.94 7.04 23.59
C ARG A 317 -5.15 7.91 23.27
N ALA A 318 -5.03 8.83 22.33
CA ALA A 318 -6.12 9.69 21.90
C ALA A 318 -7.27 8.88 21.29
N LEU A 319 -6.98 7.91 20.41
CA LEU A 319 -7.99 7.02 19.83
C LEU A 319 -8.65 6.13 20.89
N ALA A 320 -7.88 5.57 21.82
CA ALA A 320 -8.41 4.77 22.92
C ALA A 320 -9.35 5.59 23.81
N ALA A 321 -8.97 6.82 24.16
CA ALA A 321 -9.79 7.73 24.96
C ALA A 321 -11.08 8.13 24.24
N LEU A 322 -11.01 8.48 22.95
CA LEU A 322 -12.18 8.77 22.12
C LEU A 322 -13.12 7.56 22.02
N CYS A 323 -12.57 6.37 21.82
CA CYS A 323 -13.37 5.15 21.77
C CYS A 323 -14.05 4.88 23.12
N ALA A 324 -13.32 4.99 24.23
CA ALA A 324 -13.86 4.80 25.57
C ALA A 324 -15.02 5.76 25.88
N GLU A 325 -14.87 7.05 25.58
CA GLU A 325 -15.91 8.06 25.77
C GLU A 325 -17.19 7.73 24.98
N HIS A 326 -17.04 7.19 23.78
CA HIS A 326 -18.16 6.79 22.94
C HIS A 326 -18.63 5.35 23.20
N GLY A 327 -18.06 4.65 24.18
CA GLY A 327 -18.33 3.24 24.49
C GLY A 327 -18.07 2.28 23.32
N ILE A 328 -17.03 2.57 22.54
CA ILE A 328 -16.55 1.82 21.37
C ILE A 328 -15.37 0.96 21.84
N ALA A 329 -15.36 -0.32 21.51
CA ALA A 329 -14.21 -1.18 21.80
C ALA A 329 -13.02 -0.79 20.91
N TYR A 330 -11.82 -0.75 21.45
CA TYR A 330 -10.62 -0.37 20.69
C TYR A 330 -9.54 -1.47 20.78
N LEU A 331 -8.86 -1.71 19.67
CA LEU A 331 -7.64 -2.51 19.60
C LEU A 331 -6.66 -1.83 18.65
N HIS A 332 -5.43 -1.63 19.12
CA HIS A 332 -4.29 -1.25 18.31
C HIS A 332 -3.40 -2.46 18.02
N VAL A 333 -2.99 -2.65 16.77
CA VAL A 333 -2.16 -3.76 16.31
C VAL A 333 -0.90 -3.23 15.63
N LEU A 334 0.27 -3.64 16.11
CA LEU A 334 1.54 -3.40 15.42
C LEU A 334 1.78 -4.49 14.37
N GLN A 335 1.87 -4.09 13.10
CA GLN A 335 1.99 -5.01 11.96
C GLN A 335 3.44 -5.51 11.72
N PRO A 336 3.64 -6.69 11.09
CA PRO A 336 4.94 -7.14 10.58
C PRO A 336 5.53 -6.27 9.45
N THR A 337 6.86 -6.33 9.27
CA THR A 337 7.58 -5.84 8.07
C THR A 337 8.81 -6.70 7.78
N ILE A 338 9.24 -6.73 6.52
CA ILE A 338 10.41 -7.50 6.05
C ILE A 338 11.74 -6.98 6.64
N HIS A 339 11.79 -5.72 7.05
CA HIS A 339 13.01 -5.03 7.49
C HIS A 339 13.19 -4.99 9.01
N ASP A 340 12.25 -5.53 9.77
CA ASP A 340 12.40 -5.71 11.20
C ASP A 340 13.26 -6.94 11.46
N GLU A 341 14.37 -6.75 12.17
CA GLU A 341 15.39 -7.77 12.30
C GLU A 341 14.86 -8.97 13.11
N GLY A 342 14.90 -10.16 12.51
CA GLY A 342 14.37 -11.38 13.13
C GLY A 342 12.86 -11.55 13.00
N SER A 343 12.14 -10.69 12.28
CA SER A 343 10.69 -10.81 12.08
C SER A 343 10.29 -12.03 11.25
N LYS A 344 11.16 -12.48 10.34
CA LYS A 344 10.97 -13.66 9.48
C LYS A 344 12.31 -14.09 8.85
N PRO A 345 12.58 -15.39 8.68
CA PRO A 345 13.62 -15.86 7.77
C PRO A 345 13.14 -15.76 6.32
N LEU A 346 13.74 -14.82 5.60
CA LEU A 346 13.31 -14.42 4.25
C LEU A 346 13.66 -15.46 3.19
N THR A 347 12.75 -15.69 2.27
CA THR A 347 13.02 -16.50 1.08
C THR A 347 13.84 -15.69 0.04
N PRO A 348 14.49 -16.34 -0.94
CA PRO A 348 15.18 -15.65 -2.03
C PRO A 348 14.29 -14.66 -2.80
N ASP A 349 13.03 -15.04 -3.05
CA ASP A 349 12.04 -14.17 -3.73
C ASP A 349 11.69 -12.93 -2.90
N GLU A 350 11.57 -13.09 -1.58
CA GLU A 350 11.31 -11.98 -0.66
C GLU A 350 12.50 -11.05 -0.58
N LEU A 351 13.72 -11.57 -0.50
CA LEU A 351 14.95 -10.76 -0.55
C LEU A 351 15.04 -9.95 -1.85
N ALA A 352 14.66 -10.55 -2.99
CA ALA A 352 14.63 -9.85 -4.28
C ALA A 352 13.55 -8.76 -4.34
N SER A 353 12.51 -8.85 -3.50
CA SER A 353 11.41 -7.88 -3.42
C SER A 353 11.54 -6.93 -2.23
N ALA A 354 12.56 -7.10 -1.39
CA ALA A 354 12.83 -6.31 -0.19
C ALA A 354 13.50 -4.96 -0.50
N ASP A 355 13.95 -4.73 -1.74
CA ASP A 355 14.54 -3.47 -2.13
C ASP A 355 13.52 -2.34 -2.09
N GLY A 356 13.93 -1.20 -1.56
CA GLY A 356 13.10 0.01 -1.50
C GLY A 356 13.90 1.24 -1.09
N PRO A 357 13.23 2.37 -0.81
CA PRO A 357 13.91 3.58 -0.40
C PRO A 357 14.74 3.34 0.86
N LYS A 358 16.05 3.66 0.80
CA LYS A 358 16.97 3.50 1.94
C LYS A 358 16.43 4.11 3.26
N PRO A 359 15.75 5.29 3.24
CA PRO A 359 15.12 5.81 4.45
C PRO A 359 14.06 4.88 5.05
N TRP A 360 13.30 4.16 4.23
CA TRP A 360 12.25 3.25 4.71
C TRP A 360 12.85 2.04 5.41
N MET A 361 13.84 1.40 4.76
CA MET A 361 14.55 0.26 5.33
C MET A 361 15.20 0.61 6.67
N LYS A 362 15.86 1.79 6.74
CA LYS A 362 16.47 2.29 7.97
C LYS A 362 15.41 2.61 9.04
N GLY A 363 14.31 3.22 8.62
CA GLY A 363 13.14 3.53 9.46
C GLY A 363 12.62 2.27 10.16
N ALA A 364 12.32 1.23 9.39
CA ALA A 364 11.85 -0.04 9.92
C ALA A 364 12.88 -0.67 10.89
N LYS A 365 14.15 -0.78 10.47
CA LYS A 365 15.20 -1.43 11.28
C LYS A 365 15.40 -0.77 12.66
N LEU A 366 15.43 0.56 12.71
CA LEU A 366 15.67 1.29 13.96
C LEU A 366 14.38 1.53 14.76
N GLY A 367 13.25 1.70 14.07
CA GLY A 367 12.00 2.13 14.68
C GLY A 367 11.20 1.00 15.31
N TYR A 368 11.20 -0.20 14.73
CA TYR A 368 10.40 -1.32 15.24
C TYR A 368 10.72 -1.73 16.70
N PRO A 369 12.00 -1.80 17.13
CA PRO A 369 12.32 -2.00 18.53
C PRO A 369 11.69 -0.93 19.45
N MET A 370 11.68 0.33 19.01
CA MET A 370 11.11 1.45 19.76
C MET A 370 9.57 1.37 19.79
N LEU A 371 8.93 1.01 18.69
CA LEU A 371 7.47 0.80 18.63
C LEU A 371 7.03 -0.34 19.56
N ARG A 372 7.78 -1.45 19.62
CA ARG A 372 7.50 -2.55 20.56
C ARG A 372 7.64 -2.11 22.02
N GLU A 373 8.67 -1.34 22.33
CA GLU A 373 8.85 -0.78 23.68
C GLU A 373 7.69 0.15 24.04
N ALA A 374 7.36 1.08 23.16
CA ALA A 374 6.26 2.00 23.37
C ALA A 374 4.88 1.30 23.40
N GLY A 375 4.69 0.23 22.63
CA GLY A 375 3.50 -0.61 22.66
C GLY A 375 3.31 -1.37 23.98
N ARG A 376 4.41 -1.80 24.62
CA ARG A 376 4.35 -2.34 25.99
C ARG A 376 3.92 -1.28 27.00
N ALA A 377 4.43 -0.05 26.87
CA ALA A 377 3.99 1.06 27.71
C ALA A 377 2.50 1.40 27.49
N LEU A 378 2.00 1.33 26.24
CA LEU A 378 0.57 1.48 25.95
C LEU A 378 -0.29 0.45 26.69
N LEU A 379 0.14 -0.82 26.71
CA LEU A 379 -0.54 -1.88 27.49
C LEU A 379 -0.56 -1.57 28.98
N GLU A 380 0.56 -1.10 29.54
CA GLU A 380 0.67 -0.70 30.95
C GLU A 380 -0.25 0.48 31.29
N ASP A 381 -0.45 1.40 30.34
CA ASP A 381 -1.38 2.54 30.42
C ASP A 381 -2.85 2.14 30.21
N GLY A 382 -3.15 0.85 30.00
CA GLY A 382 -4.50 0.34 29.79
C GLY A 382 -5.02 0.48 28.36
N VAL A 383 -4.17 0.89 27.41
CA VAL A 383 -4.54 0.89 25.99
C VAL A 383 -4.44 -0.53 25.45
N ALA A 384 -5.54 -1.01 24.87
CA ALA A 384 -5.61 -2.31 24.22
C ALA A 384 -4.68 -2.37 23.00
N PHE A 385 -3.53 -3.03 23.16
CA PHE A 385 -2.50 -3.13 22.12
C PHE A 385 -2.02 -4.58 21.91
N GLU A 386 -1.79 -4.99 20.66
CA GLU A 386 -1.26 -6.30 20.28
C GLU A 386 -0.02 -6.13 19.40
N ASP A 387 1.09 -6.73 19.83
CA ASP A 387 2.31 -6.79 19.01
C ASP A 387 2.29 -8.02 18.09
N LEU A 388 1.97 -7.80 16.82
CA LEU A 388 2.08 -8.81 15.78
C LEU A 388 3.33 -8.64 14.91
N SER A 389 4.28 -7.75 15.27
CA SER A 389 5.45 -7.45 14.44
C SER A 389 6.32 -8.69 14.12
N LEU A 390 6.33 -9.67 15.04
CA LEU A 390 7.08 -10.91 14.92
C LEU A 390 6.20 -12.13 14.57
N LEU A 391 5.01 -11.92 14.02
CA LEU A 391 4.05 -13.00 13.67
C LEU A 391 4.65 -14.05 12.73
N PHE A 392 5.53 -13.63 11.81
CA PHE A 392 6.09 -14.51 10.79
C PHE A 392 7.45 -15.13 11.15
N ARG A 393 7.90 -15.00 12.40
CA ARG A 393 9.24 -15.46 12.86
C ARG A 393 9.49 -16.94 12.54
N ASP A 394 8.45 -17.75 12.70
CA ASP A 394 8.49 -19.19 12.46
C ASP A 394 7.93 -19.60 11.09
N PHE A 395 7.47 -18.63 10.30
CA PHE A 395 6.85 -18.88 9.02
C PHE A 395 7.91 -18.93 7.91
N ARG A 396 8.00 -20.05 7.17
CA ARG A 396 9.04 -20.28 6.15
C ARG A 396 8.55 -20.12 4.71
N GLU A 397 7.25 -20.09 4.50
CA GLU A 397 6.65 -19.93 3.17
C GLU A 397 6.80 -18.47 2.67
N PRO A 398 6.83 -18.24 1.34
CA PRO A 398 6.76 -16.89 0.79
C PRO A 398 5.54 -16.13 1.31
N THR A 399 5.77 -14.97 1.90
CA THR A 399 4.77 -14.17 2.60
C THR A 399 4.70 -12.78 2.00
N TYR A 400 5.84 -12.09 1.95
CA TYR A 400 5.94 -10.73 1.47
C TYR A 400 5.99 -10.66 -0.06
N PHE A 401 5.40 -9.61 -0.62
CA PHE A 401 5.60 -9.24 -2.03
C PHE A 401 6.27 -7.87 -2.22
N ASP A 402 6.39 -7.11 -1.12
CA ASP A 402 7.22 -5.92 -1.00
C ASP A 402 7.66 -5.74 0.47
N MET A 403 8.05 -4.52 0.86
CA MET A 403 8.60 -4.21 2.19
C MET A 403 7.65 -4.45 3.38
N CYS A 404 6.33 -4.40 3.17
CA CYS A 404 5.38 -4.49 4.28
C CYS A 404 4.09 -5.24 3.93
N HIS A 405 3.77 -5.44 2.66
CA HIS A 405 2.58 -6.15 2.24
C HIS A 405 2.86 -7.64 2.00
N PHE A 406 1.85 -8.44 2.32
CA PHE A 406 1.90 -9.89 2.28
C PHE A 406 0.69 -10.46 1.54
N ARG A 407 0.84 -11.67 1.02
CA ARG A 407 -0.11 -12.39 0.16
C ARG A 407 -0.40 -13.79 0.67
N GLY A 408 -1.53 -14.35 0.22
CA GLY A 408 -1.90 -15.74 0.49
C GLY A 408 -1.92 -16.07 1.98
N ASN A 409 -1.31 -17.20 2.36
CA ASN A 409 -1.29 -17.71 3.73
C ASN A 409 -0.77 -16.69 4.77
N GLY A 410 0.17 -15.81 4.39
CA GLY A 410 0.67 -14.78 5.30
C GLY A 410 -0.41 -13.77 5.68
N GLN A 411 -1.24 -13.38 4.72
CA GLN A 411 -2.34 -12.45 4.94
C GLN A 411 -3.49 -13.09 5.71
N GLU A 412 -3.81 -14.36 5.43
CA GLU A 412 -4.79 -15.12 6.21
C GLU A 412 -4.36 -15.25 7.67
N LEU A 413 -3.09 -15.60 7.91
CA LEU A 413 -2.54 -15.74 9.26
C LEU A 413 -2.57 -14.39 10.02
N PHE A 414 -2.26 -13.29 9.34
CA PHE A 414 -2.33 -11.96 9.95
C PHE A 414 -3.78 -11.56 10.30
N ALA A 415 -4.72 -11.78 9.38
CA ALA A 415 -6.14 -11.52 9.62
C ALA A 415 -6.69 -12.35 10.80
N ASP A 416 -6.35 -13.64 10.86
CA ASP A 416 -6.78 -14.53 11.94
C ASP A 416 -6.17 -14.12 13.29
N ALA A 417 -4.90 -13.70 13.30
CA ALA A 417 -4.24 -13.20 14.51
C ALA A 417 -4.90 -11.92 15.02
N ILE A 418 -5.28 -11.00 14.14
CA ILE A 418 -6.04 -9.78 14.51
C ILE A 418 -7.39 -10.17 15.11
N VAL A 419 -8.17 -11.04 14.45
CA VAL A 419 -9.49 -11.44 14.95
C VAL A 419 -9.36 -12.10 16.32
N LYS A 420 -8.38 -12.99 16.51
CA LYS A 420 -8.10 -13.61 17.81
C LYS A 420 -7.79 -12.57 18.89
N ALA A 421 -6.91 -11.61 18.60
CA ALA A 421 -6.53 -10.55 19.51
C ALA A 421 -7.70 -9.63 19.86
N PHE A 422 -8.56 -9.33 18.88
CA PHE A 422 -9.77 -8.53 19.04
C PHE A 422 -10.80 -9.24 19.93
N LEU A 423 -11.14 -10.48 19.60
CA LEU A 423 -12.08 -11.29 20.36
C LEU A 423 -11.63 -11.49 21.81
N ALA A 424 -10.33 -11.62 22.07
CA ALA A 424 -9.79 -11.77 23.42
C ALA A 424 -10.00 -10.52 24.32
N ARG A 425 -10.19 -9.34 23.71
CA ARG A 425 -10.34 -8.06 24.42
C ARG A 425 -11.79 -7.58 24.53
N LEU A 426 -12.71 -8.22 23.80
CA LEU A 426 -14.13 -7.94 23.97
C LEU A 426 -14.65 -8.50 25.31
N PRO A 427 -15.64 -7.83 25.92
CA PRO A 427 -16.28 -8.35 27.13
C PRO A 427 -16.96 -9.71 26.86
N LYS A 428 -17.22 -10.48 27.93
CA LYS A 428 -17.94 -11.76 27.84
C LYS A 428 -19.36 -11.59 27.31
N GLU A 429 -20.00 -10.48 27.65
CA GLU A 429 -21.31 -10.08 27.16
C GLU A 429 -21.17 -8.77 26.40
N LEU A 430 -21.62 -8.76 25.14
CA LEU A 430 -21.63 -7.54 24.35
C LEU A 430 -22.73 -6.62 24.87
N PRO A 431 -22.51 -5.29 24.89
CA PRO A 431 -23.55 -4.35 25.23
C PRO A 431 -24.81 -4.61 24.41
N PRO A 432 -26.01 -4.33 24.97
CA PRO A 432 -27.25 -4.47 24.22
C PRO A 432 -27.17 -3.65 22.93
N ARG A 433 -27.87 -4.10 21.89
CA ARG A 433 -27.94 -3.37 20.62
C ARG A 433 -28.30 -1.93 20.92
N ARG A 434 -27.47 -0.99 20.46
CA ARG A 434 -27.73 0.43 20.70
C ARG A 434 -28.98 0.81 19.90
N THR A 435 -30.12 0.87 20.57
CA THR A 435 -31.34 1.44 19.99
C THR A 435 -31.17 2.95 20.01
N TRP A 436 -30.55 3.49 18.97
CA TRP A 436 -30.37 4.92 18.85
C TRP A 436 -31.73 5.56 18.56
N LYS A 437 -32.29 6.27 19.55
CA LYS A 437 -33.40 7.19 19.27
C LYS A 437 -32.89 8.19 18.24
N ARG A 438 -33.41 8.13 17.00
CA ARG A 438 -33.12 9.14 15.98
C ARG A 438 -33.39 10.50 16.61
N ALA A 439 -32.36 11.33 16.72
CA ALA A 439 -32.56 12.74 17.01
C ALA A 439 -33.46 13.27 15.88
N ARG A 440 -34.63 13.79 16.25
CA ARG A 440 -35.60 14.34 15.30
C ARG A 440 -35.05 15.57 14.62
#